data_AF-A0A920B3X2-F1
#
_entry.id   AF-A0A920B3X2-F1
#
_cell.length_a   1.000
_cell.length_b   1.000
_cell.length_c   1.000
_cell.angle_alpha   90.00
_cell.angle_beta   90.00
_cell.angle_gamma   90.00
#
_symmetry.space_group_name_H-M   'P 1'
#
loop_
_entity.id
_entity.type
_entity.pdbx_description
1 polymer ?
#
loop_
_entity_poly.entity_id
_entity_poly.type
_entity_poly.pdbx_seq_one_letter_code
_entity_poly.pdbx_strand_id
1 'polypeptide(L)' 'MIEGGTSQTHSKIKKFIKRTTGTKQNEIIKIITELSIEYLKKQIENGANYVQIFESWAGLLEGRRIYKFYY' A
#
# COMPACT_ATOMS: atom_id res chain seq x y z
N MET A 1 3.34 0.49 -8.76
CA MET A 1 2.52 1.72 -8.64
C MET A 1 3.32 3.03 -8.62
N ILE A 2 4.51 3.16 -8.02
CA ILE A 2 5.41 4.32 -8.29
C ILE A 2 6.69 3.90 -9.02
N GLU A 3 7.19 2.69 -8.72
CA GLU A 3 8.40 2.16 -9.36
C GLU A 3 8.20 1.85 -10.86
N GLY A 4 6.98 1.45 -11.25
CA GLY A 4 6.62 1.07 -12.63
C GLY A 4 6.97 -0.39 -12.99
N GLY A 5 7.42 -1.19 -12.02
CA GLY A 5 7.82 -2.58 -12.18
C GLY A 5 8.57 -3.07 -10.94
N THR A 6 9.27 -4.20 -11.07
CA THR A 6 10.16 -4.72 -10.02
C THR A 6 11.26 -3.70 -9.71
N SER A 7 11.53 -3.49 -8.42
CA SER A 7 12.58 -2.57 -7.94
C SER A 7 13.29 -3.23 -6.79
N GLN A 8 14.63 -3.25 -6.82
CA GLN A 8 15.44 -3.78 -5.72
C GLN A 8 15.64 -2.74 -4.60
N THR A 9 15.62 -1.45 -4.95
CA THR A 9 16.02 -0.36 -4.03
C THR A 9 14.86 0.48 -3.53
N HIS A 10 13.72 0.45 -4.24
CA HIS A 10 12.52 1.24 -3.94
C HIS A 10 12.81 2.74 -3.87
N SER A 11 13.73 3.21 -4.72
CA SER A 11 14.26 4.57 -4.64
C SER A 11 13.23 5.65 -5.02
N LYS A 12 12.29 5.38 -5.94
CA LYS A 12 11.26 6.35 -6.33
C LYS A 12 10.24 6.52 -5.23
N ILE A 13 9.75 5.43 -4.64
CA ILE A 13 8.79 5.50 -3.52
C ILE A 13 9.43 6.14 -2.27
N LYS A 14 10.70 5.81 -1.95
CA LYS A 14 11.43 6.45 -0.84
C LYS A 14 11.59 7.96 -1.07
N LYS A 15 11.93 8.39 -2.29
CA LYS A 15 12.02 9.82 -2.65
C LYS A 15 10.66 10.51 -2.60
N PHE A 16 9.61 9.87 -3.11
CA PHE A 16 8.24 10.37 -3.06
C PHE A 16 7.83 10.64 -1.61
N ILE A 17 7.95 9.63 -0.75
CA ILE A 17 7.61 9.73 0.67
C ILE A 17 8.41 10.81 1.41
N LYS A 18 9.69 11.02 1.07
CA LYS A 18 10.51 12.10 1.67
C LYS A 18 10.09 13.49 1.21
N ARG A 19 9.57 13.63 -0.01
CA ARG A 19 9.26 14.92 -0.65
C ARG A 19 7.82 15.36 -0.50
N THR A 20 6.91 14.47 -0.14
CA THR A 20 5.48 14.79 0.02
C THR A 20 5.10 15.03 1.48
N THR A 21 4.11 15.91 1.69
CA THR A 21 3.46 16.12 2.98
C THR A 21 2.59 14.93 3.38
N GLY A 22 2.27 14.82 4.67
CA GLY A 22 1.44 13.74 5.23
C GLY A 22 0.07 13.59 4.57
N THR A 23 -0.50 14.67 4.05
CA THR A 23 -1.83 14.70 3.42
C THR A 23 -1.89 13.90 2.12
N LYS A 24 -0.98 14.16 1.17
CA LYS A 24 -0.94 13.44 -0.12
C LYS A 24 -0.66 11.95 0.02
N GLN A 25 0.17 11.57 1.00
CA GLN A 25 0.46 10.16 1.29
C GLN A 25 -0.81 9.46 1.77
N ASN A 26 -1.53 10.08 2.71
CA ASN A 26 -2.77 9.53 3.25
C ASN A 26 -3.86 9.41 2.18
N GLU A 27 -3.98 10.39 1.27
CA GLU A 27 -4.94 10.33 0.15
C GLU A 27 -4.69 9.13 -0.77
N ILE A 28 -3.43 8.90 -1.15
CA ILE A 28 -3.08 7.76 -2.01
C ILE A 28 -3.36 6.44 -1.30
N ILE A 29 -3.01 6.33 -0.01
CA ILE A 29 -3.31 5.14 0.78
C ILE A 29 -4.81 4.91 0.84
N LYS A 30 -5.62 5.95 1.10
CA LYS A 30 -7.08 5.85 1.13
C LYS A 30 -7.65 5.33 -0.19
N ILE A 31 -7.22 5.88 -1.32
CA ILE A 31 -7.69 5.44 -2.65
C ILE A 31 -7.34 3.96 -2.88
N ILE A 32 -6.11 3.55 -2.56
CA ILE A 32 -5.70 2.14 -2.71
C ILE A 32 -6.53 1.25 -1.79
N THR A 33 -6.74 1.63 -0.54
CA THR A 33 -7.54 0.88 0.43
C THR A 33 -8.98 0.70 -0.05
N GLU A 34 -9.64 1.77 -0.50
CA GLU A 34 -11.03 1.69 -1.00
C GLU A 34 -11.13 0.77 -2.22
N LEU A 35 -10.21 0.89 -3.17
CA LEU A 35 -10.18 0.02 -4.35
C LEU A 35 -9.89 -1.44 -3.99
N SER A 36 -8.97 -1.69 -3.06
CA SER A 36 -8.67 -3.04 -2.57
C SER A 36 -9.88 -3.67 -1.87
N ILE A 37 -10.62 -2.90 -1.06
CA ILE A 37 -11.85 -3.38 -0.41
C ILE A 37 -12.88 -3.80 -1.44
N GLU A 38 -13.15 -2.94 -2.43
CA GLU A 38 -14.13 -3.24 -3.48
C GLU A 38 -13.71 -4.44 -4.33
N TYR A 39 -12.42 -4.56 -4.64
CA TYR A 39 -11.89 -5.71 -5.35
C TYR A 39 -12.03 -7.02 -4.55
N LEU A 40 -11.71 -7.01 -3.25
CA LEU A 40 -11.85 -8.17 -2.39
C LEU A 40 -13.31 -8.58 -2.19
N LYS A 41 -14.23 -7.63 -2.02
CA LYS A 41 -15.68 -7.90 -1.99
C LYS A 41 -16.13 -8.63 -3.25
N LYS A 42 -15.72 -8.14 -4.43
CA LYS A 42 -16.02 -8.79 -5.70
C LYS A 42 -15.46 -10.21 -5.79
N GLN A 43 -14.26 -10.46 -5.25
CA GLN A 43 -13.72 -11.83 -5.20
C GLN A 43 -14.63 -12.74 -4.34
N ILE A 44 -15.08 -12.27 -3.19
CA ILE A 44 -15.98 -13.01 -2.29
C ILE A 44 -17.33 -13.28 -2.98
N GLU A 45 -17.94 -12.26 -3.60
CA GLU A 45 -19.19 -12.39 -4.37
C GLU A 45 -19.07 -13.42 -5.51
N ASN A 46 -17.88 -13.59 -6.08
CA ASN A 46 -17.59 -14.56 -7.13
C ASN A 46 -17.08 -15.92 -6.60
N GLY A 47 -17.29 -16.21 -5.31
CA GLY A 47 -17.08 -17.54 -4.73
C GLY A 47 -15.72 -17.76 -4.05
N ALA A 48 -14.90 -16.72 -3.85
CA ALA A 48 -13.70 -16.86 -3.05
C ALA A 48 -14.07 -17.13 -1.57
N ASN A 49 -13.73 -18.32 -1.06
CA ASN A 49 -13.92 -18.66 0.35
C ASN A 49 -12.88 -18.04 1.29
N TYR A 50 -11.69 -17.76 0.75
CA TYR A 50 -10.58 -17.14 1.46
C TYR A 50 -9.93 -16.11 0.56
N VAL A 51 -9.51 -14.99 1.16
CA VAL A 51 -8.73 -13.96 0.50
C VAL A 51 -7.46 -13.69 1.31
N GLN A 52 -6.34 -13.48 0.62
CA GLN A 52 -5.05 -13.20 1.25
C GLN A 52 -4.55 -11.83 0.77
N ILE A 53 -4.13 -11.01 1.74
CA ILE A 53 -3.49 -9.73 1.46
C ILE A 53 -1.98 -9.94 1.48
N PHE A 54 -1.30 -9.52 0.42
CA PHE A 54 0.16 -9.59 0.31
C PHE A 54 0.77 -8.21 0.50
N GLU A 55 1.50 -8.04 1.60
CA GLU A 55 2.26 -6.83 1.88
C GLU A 55 3.75 -7.17 1.99
N SER A 56 4.36 -7.41 0.82
CA SER A 56 5.75 -7.87 0.73
C SER A 56 6.78 -6.78 1.04
N TRP A 57 6.35 -5.52 1.22
CA TRP A 57 7.23 -4.36 1.36
C TRP A 57 7.14 -3.67 2.72
N ALA A 58 6.39 -4.23 3.69
CA ALA A 58 6.26 -3.68 5.05
C ALA A 58 7.62 -3.35 5.69
N GLY A 59 8.62 -4.21 5.49
CA GLY A 59 9.97 -4.06 6.04
C GLY A 59 10.76 -2.86 5.49
N LEU A 60 10.26 -2.15 4.48
CA LEU A 60 10.89 -0.93 3.98
C LEU A 60 10.62 0.29 4.86
N LEU A 61 9.63 0.23 5.76
CA LEU A 61 9.29 1.32 6.65
C LEU A 61 10.12 1.23 7.93
N GLU A 62 10.87 2.30 8.23
CA GLU A 62 11.68 2.38 9.44
C GLU A 62 10.93 3.06 10.61
N GLY A 63 11.19 2.56 11.83
CA GLY A 63 10.79 3.19 13.08
C GLY A 63 9.28 3.38 13.25
N ARG A 64 8.88 4.54 13.79
CA ARG A 64 7.47 4.84 14.12
C ARG A 64 6.52 4.90 12.92
N ARG A 65 7.03 4.88 11.69
CA ARG A 65 6.19 4.96 10.48
C ARG A 65 5.39 3.69 10.23
N ILE A 66 5.85 2.53 10.70
CA ILE A 66 5.09 1.28 10.63
C ILE A 66 3.75 1.45 11.38
N TYR A 67 3.78 2.06 12.56
CA TYR A 67 2.57 2.23 13.38
C TYR A 67 1.57 3.22 12.77
N LYS A 68 2.01 4.14 11.92
CA LYS A 68 1.11 5.12 11.26
C LYS A 68 0.25 4.48 10.16
N PHE A 69 0.76 3.44 9.49
CA PHE A 69 0.12 2.87 8.30
C PHE A 69 -0.55 1.52 8.55
N TYR A 70 -0.25 0.86 9.68
CA TYR A 70 -0.75 -0.48 10.01
C TYR A 70 -1.65 -0.53 11.24
N TYR A 71 -1.70 0.53 12.04
CA TYR A 71 -2.59 0.70 13.20
C TYR A 71 -3.37 2.01 13.05
#